data_AF-A0A4Q9KB79-F1
#
_entry.id   AF-A0A4Q9KB79-F1
#
_cell.length_a   1.000
_cell.length_b   1.000
_cell.length_c   1.000
_cell.angle_alpha   90.00
_cell.angle_beta   90.00
_cell.angle_gamma   90.00
#
_symmetry.space_group_name_H-M   'P 1'
#
loop_
_entity.id
_entity.type
_entity.pdbx_description
1 polymer ?
#
loop_
_entity_poly.entity_id
_entity_poly.type
_entity_poly.pdbx_seq_one_letter_code
_entity_poly.pdbx_strand_id
1 'polypeptide(L)'
;MYPNVRIVFSVPNRSLKECPVRRPPLLVLTSLVALVLTGAIFGFFYAWVCSTMWGLDDADPRVAIAAMQAMNASVRNAVFFPAFFLTPVALCVAAGVAHRYRHRASAALFLAAAGIYTLGGLLLTMAINVPMNETLGAMAVPESREAAALIWADYSGRWQRWNITRTVASGTSLVLATLAILALRTSSTDKGLGEAAAHVSAPHVTAAHRTAAPDGVARVH
;
A
#
# COMPACT_ATOMS: atom_id res chain seq x y z
N MET A 1 35.06 -5.39 63.57
CA MET A 1 34.35 -6.45 62.83
C MET A 1 33.11 -5.81 62.24
N TYR A 2 33.12 -5.44 60.95
CA TYR A 2 31.97 -4.78 60.30
C TYR A 2 30.92 -5.82 59.87
N PRO A 3 29.62 -5.56 60.01
CA PRO A 3 28.60 -6.50 59.56
C PRO A 3 28.49 -6.50 58.03
N ASN A 4 28.38 -7.70 57.46
CA ASN A 4 28.20 -7.93 56.04
C ASN A 4 26.83 -7.39 55.57
N VAL A 5 26.83 -6.27 54.84
CA VAL A 5 25.65 -5.81 54.10
C VAL A 5 25.63 -6.53 52.75
N ARG A 6 24.73 -7.51 52.59
CA ARG A 6 24.41 -8.07 51.26
C ARG A 6 23.41 -7.16 50.56
N ILE A 7 23.89 -6.45 49.53
CA ILE A 7 23.02 -5.73 48.60
C ILE A 7 22.41 -6.78 47.66
N VAL A 8 21.14 -7.11 47.88
CA VAL A 8 20.36 -7.97 46.97
C VAL A 8 19.77 -7.05 45.90
N PHE A 9 20.34 -7.08 44.70
CA PHE A 9 19.70 -6.48 43.53
C PHE A 9 18.50 -7.35 43.15
N SER A 10 17.29 -6.88 43.48
CA SER A 10 16.06 -7.44 42.92
C SER A 10 15.96 -7.02 41.47
N VAL A 11 16.42 -7.87 40.54
CA VAL A 11 16.15 -7.70 39.11
C VAL A 11 14.64 -7.95 38.93
N PRO A 12 13.84 -6.96 38.51
CA PRO A 12 12.43 -7.20 38.28
C PRO A 12 12.32 -8.19 37.12
N ASN A 13 11.77 -9.38 37.39
CA ASN A 13 11.41 -10.34 36.36
C ASN A 13 10.24 -9.78 35.54
N ARG A 14 10.52 -8.86 34.61
CA ARG A 14 9.56 -8.45 33.58
C ARG A 14 9.51 -9.55 32.53
N SER A 15 8.68 -10.55 32.81
CA SER A 15 8.02 -11.31 31.74
C SER A 15 7.16 -10.33 30.94
N LEU A 16 7.78 -9.61 30.00
CA LEU A 16 7.08 -8.91 28.94
C LEU A 16 6.45 -9.99 28.07
N LYS A 17 5.24 -10.44 28.45
CA LYS A 17 4.31 -10.97 27.46
C LYS A 17 4.04 -9.79 26.54
N GLU A 18 4.82 -9.67 25.47
CA GLU A 18 4.49 -8.82 24.35
C GLU A 18 3.11 -9.28 23.86
N CYS A 19 2.07 -8.62 24.34
CA CYS A 19 0.72 -8.84 23.84
C CYS A 19 0.78 -8.38 22.39
N PRO A 20 0.63 -9.27 21.38
CA PRO A 20 0.79 -8.86 20.00
C PRO A 20 -0.22 -7.76 19.75
N VAL A 21 0.26 -6.56 19.39
CA VAL A 21 -0.58 -5.42 19.04
C VAL A 21 -1.49 -5.87 17.90
N ARG A 22 -2.71 -6.29 18.25
CA ARG A 22 -3.64 -6.90 17.31
C ARG A 22 -4.13 -5.79 16.41
N ARG A 23 -3.62 -5.75 15.18
CA ARG A 23 -4.11 -4.78 14.18
C ARG A 23 -5.61 -5.00 13.99
N PRO A 24 -6.41 -3.92 13.89
CA PRO A 24 -7.83 -4.07 13.64
C PRO A 24 -8.03 -4.83 12.32
N PRO A 25 -8.89 -5.87 12.30
CA PRO A 25 -9.03 -6.75 11.14
C PRO A 25 -9.45 -5.98 9.88
N LEU A 26 -10.24 -4.91 10.04
CA LEU A 26 -10.65 -4.03 8.96
C LEU A 26 -9.47 -3.31 8.28
N LEU A 27 -8.47 -2.87 9.05
CA LEU A 27 -7.28 -2.20 8.50
C LEU A 27 -6.43 -3.17 7.68
N VAL A 28 -6.27 -4.41 8.17
CA VAL A 28 -5.55 -5.46 7.45
C VAL A 28 -6.29 -5.81 6.17
N LEU A 29 -7.60 -6.06 6.25
CA LEU A 29 -8.43 -6.44 5.11
C LEU A 29 -8.40 -5.38 4.00
N THR A 30 -8.67 -4.12 4.34
CA THR A 30 -8.69 -3.02 3.36
C THR A 30 -7.33 -2.79 2.72
N SER A 31 -6.25 -2.88 3.49
CA SER A 31 -4.88 -2.77 2.96
C SER A 31 -4.54 -3.92 1.99
N LEU A 32 -4.93 -5.15 2.33
CA LEU A 32 -4.68 -6.31 1.47
C LEU A 32 -5.49 -6.25 0.17
N VAL A 33 -6.77 -5.87 0.24
CA VAL A 33 -7.60 -5.69 -0.96
C VAL A 33 -7.00 -4.63 -1.87
N ALA A 34 -6.59 -3.48 -1.31
CA ALA A 34 -5.94 -2.43 -2.07
C ALA A 34 -4.63 -2.91 -2.73
N LEU A 35 -3.80 -3.65 -2.00
CA LEU A 35 -2.55 -4.21 -2.51
C LEU A 35 -2.80 -5.21 -3.65
N VAL A 36 -3.74 -6.13 -3.48
CA VAL A 36 -4.05 -7.17 -4.48
C VAL A 36 -4.59 -6.55 -5.76
N LEU A 37 -5.52 -5.60 -5.68
CA LEU A 37 -6.06 -4.93 -6.87
C LEU A 37 -5.00 -4.10 -7.59
N THR A 38 -4.16 -3.37 -6.84
CA THR A 38 -3.04 -2.60 -7.40
C THR A 38 -2.01 -3.52 -8.07
N GLY A 39 -1.70 -4.66 -7.45
CA GLY A 39 -0.80 -5.67 -8.02
C GLY A 39 -1.37 -6.33 -9.27
N ALA A 40 -2.66 -6.65 -9.27
CA ALA A 40 -3.35 -7.21 -10.44
C ALA A 40 -3.29 -6.26 -11.64
N ILE A 41 -3.57 -4.97 -11.44
CA ILE A 41 -3.55 -4.02 -12.56
C ILE A 41 -2.14 -3.66 -13.03
N PHE A 42 -1.17 -3.56 -12.12
CA PHE A 42 0.24 -3.44 -12.49
C PHE A 42 0.70 -4.64 -13.34
N GLY A 43 0.40 -5.86 -12.87
CA GLY A 43 0.73 -7.09 -13.57
C GLY A 43 0.10 -7.16 -14.96
N PHE A 44 -1.14 -6.72 -15.09
CA PHE A 44 -1.82 -6.60 -16.38
C PHE A 44 -1.04 -5.67 -17.33
N PHE A 45 -0.79 -4.42 -16.95
CA PHE A 45 -0.08 -3.49 -17.85
C PHE A 45 1.34 -3.97 -18.16
N TYR A 46 2.04 -4.54 -17.19
CA TYR A 46 3.37 -5.11 -17.37
C TYR A 46 3.38 -6.26 -18.38
N ALA A 47 2.47 -7.23 -18.27
CA ALA A 47 2.35 -8.34 -19.21
C ALA A 47 2.09 -7.86 -20.65
N TRP A 48 1.32 -6.78 -20.79
CA TRP A 48 1.06 -6.15 -22.08
C TRP A 48 2.29 -5.43 -22.67
N VAL A 49 3.28 -5.05 -21.86
CA VAL A 49 4.58 -4.59 -22.35
C VAL A 49 5.42 -5.78 -22.79
N CYS A 50 5.78 -6.66 -21.86
CA CYS A 50 6.89 -7.60 -22.05
C CYS A 50 6.51 -8.91 -22.75
N SER A 51 5.23 -9.15 -23.01
CA SER A 51 4.78 -10.37 -23.68
C SER A 51 3.84 -10.07 -24.82
N THR A 52 2.74 -9.36 -24.57
CA THR A 52 1.70 -9.18 -25.60
C THR A 52 2.18 -8.31 -26.74
N MET A 53 2.61 -7.06 -26.47
CA MET A 53 2.99 -6.15 -27.56
C MET A 53 4.26 -6.60 -28.27
N TRP A 54 5.27 -7.12 -27.56
CA TRP A 54 6.46 -7.68 -28.21
C TRP A 54 6.13 -8.86 -29.12
N GLY A 55 5.25 -9.77 -28.70
CA GLY A 55 4.80 -10.87 -29.55
C GLY A 55 3.98 -10.43 -30.76
N LEU A 56 3.15 -9.38 -30.61
CA LEU A 56 2.37 -8.81 -31.71
C LEU A 56 3.24 -8.05 -32.71
N ASP A 57 4.31 -7.39 -32.25
CA ASP A 57 5.26 -6.69 -33.12
C ASP A 57 6.09 -7.64 -34.01
N ASP A 58 6.36 -8.85 -33.52
CA ASP A 58 7.03 -9.91 -34.30
C ASP A 58 6.08 -10.65 -35.27
N ALA A 59 4.77 -10.56 -35.04
CA ALA A 59 3.77 -11.24 -35.87
C ALA A 59 3.58 -10.55 -37.23
N ASP A 60 2.94 -11.26 -38.18
CA ASP A 60 2.43 -10.61 -39.39
C ASP A 60 1.46 -9.48 -38.98
N PRO A 61 1.63 -8.23 -39.47
CA PRO A 61 0.80 -7.10 -39.06
C PRO A 61 -0.70 -7.32 -39.24
N ARG A 62 -1.12 -8.16 -40.20
CA ARG A 62 -2.53 -8.51 -40.41
C ARG A 62 -3.06 -9.34 -39.25
N VAL A 63 -2.26 -10.28 -38.77
CA VAL A 63 -2.55 -11.07 -37.57
C VAL A 63 -2.50 -10.19 -36.32
N ALA A 64 -1.51 -9.31 -36.22
CA ALA A 64 -1.34 -8.41 -35.08
C ALA A 64 -2.56 -7.49 -34.90
N ILE A 65 -3.01 -6.84 -35.98
CA ILE A 65 -4.21 -5.98 -35.95
C ILE A 65 -5.44 -6.78 -35.56
N ALA A 66 -5.71 -7.92 -36.22
CA ALA A 66 -6.87 -8.74 -35.92
C ALA A 66 -6.89 -9.22 -34.45
N ALA A 67 -5.74 -9.68 -33.95
CA ALA A 67 -5.58 -10.12 -32.56
C ALA A 67 -5.80 -8.94 -31.58
N MET A 68 -5.19 -7.78 -31.85
CA MET A 68 -5.33 -6.60 -31.03
C MET A 68 -6.79 -6.12 -30.95
N GLN A 69 -7.52 -6.13 -32.07
CA GLN A 69 -8.95 -5.81 -32.10
C GLN A 69 -9.76 -6.76 -31.21
N ALA A 70 -9.56 -8.08 -31.36
CA ALA A 70 -10.25 -9.09 -30.57
C ALA A 70 -9.94 -8.99 -29.06
N MET A 71 -8.66 -8.79 -28.70
CA MET A 71 -8.24 -8.64 -27.31
C MET A 71 -8.77 -7.34 -26.68
N ASN A 72 -8.77 -6.23 -27.41
CA ASN A 72 -9.33 -4.97 -26.94
C ASN A 72 -10.86 -5.04 -26.74
N ALA A 73 -11.56 -5.78 -27.60
CA ALA A 73 -13.00 -6.01 -27.45
C ALA A 73 -13.30 -6.84 -26.20
N SER A 74 -12.50 -7.88 -25.93
CA SER A 74 -12.73 -8.78 -24.80
C SER A 74 -12.37 -8.19 -23.43
N VAL A 75 -11.50 -7.17 -23.38
CA VAL A 75 -11.06 -6.55 -22.10
C VAL A 75 -12.20 -5.86 -21.33
N ARG A 76 -13.31 -5.54 -22.00
CA ARG A 76 -14.52 -4.93 -21.41
C ARG A 76 -15.39 -6.00 -20.73
N ASN A 77 -14.84 -6.67 -19.72
CA ASN A 77 -15.51 -7.77 -19.04
C ASN A 77 -15.53 -7.60 -17.51
N ALA A 78 -16.42 -8.35 -16.85
CA ALA A 78 -16.64 -8.30 -15.40
C ALA A 78 -15.44 -8.78 -14.57
N VAL A 79 -14.49 -9.52 -15.17
CA VAL A 79 -13.29 -10.02 -14.48
C VAL A 79 -12.20 -8.95 -14.42
N PHE A 80 -12.04 -8.15 -15.48
CA PHE A 80 -11.08 -7.04 -15.53
C PHE A 80 -11.58 -5.81 -14.75
N PHE A 81 -12.90 -5.59 -14.75
CA PHE A 81 -13.53 -4.41 -14.14
C PHE A 81 -13.04 -4.09 -12.71
N PRO A 82 -13.00 -5.05 -11.75
CA PRO A 82 -12.59 -4.76 -10.38
C PRO A 82 -11.16 -4.24 -10.27
N ALA A 83 -10.20 -4.89 -10.93
CA ALA A 83 -8.80 -4.49 -10.89
C ALA A 83 -8.60 -3.11 -11.52
N PHE A 84 -9.35 -2.78 -12.56
CA PHE A 84 -9.18 -1.51 -13.26
C PHE A 84 -9.90 -0.33 -12.57
N PHE A 85 -11.19 -0.46 -12.23
CA PHE A 85 -12.01 0.63 -11.70
C PHE A 85 -12.03 0.70 -10.17
N LEU A 86 -11.91 -0.42 -9.46
CA LEU A 86 -12.03 -0.42 -7.99
C LEU A 86 -10.70 -0.24 -7.27
N THR A 87 -9.55 -0.33 -7.95
CA THR A 87 -8.24 -0.02 -7.37
C THR A 87 -8.18 1.35 -6.66
N PRO A 88 -8.56 2.48 -7.28
CA PRO A 88 -8.49 3.78 -6.60
C PRO A 88 -9.48 3.87 -5.43
N VAL A 89 -10.65 3.23 -5.56
CA VAL A 89 -11.64 3.15 -4.48
C VAL A 89 -11.06 2.38 -3.29
N ALA A 90 -10.46 1.23 -3.52
CA ALA A 90 -9.84 0.41 -2.48
C ALA A 90 -8.68 1.14 -1.79
N LEU A 91 -7.84 1.85 -2.55
CA LEU A 91 -6.75 2.67 -2.00
C LEU A 91 -7.30 3.82 -1.15
N CYS A 92 -8.34 4.52 -1.59
CA CYS A 92 -9.00 5.58 -0.81
C CYS A 92 -9.65 5.04 0.47
N VAL A 93 -10.31 3.87 0.41
CA VAL A 93 -10.89 3.21 1.58
C VAL A 93 -9.78 2.82 2.56
N ALA A 94 -8.69 2.22 2.10
CA ALA A 94 -7.53 1.89 2.94
C ALA A 94 -6.92 3.15 3.58
N ALA A 95 -6.81 4.27 2.84
CA ALA A 95 -6.37 5.55 3.37
C ALA A 95 -7.29 6.07 4.48
N GLY A 96 -8.61 6.05 4.26
CA GLY A 96 -9.61 6.48 5.25
C GLY A 96 -9.59 5.65 6.51
N VAL A 97 -9.49 4.32 6.39
CA VAL A 97 -9.39 3.40 7.52
C VAL A 97 -8.06 3.60 8.28
N ALA A 98 -6.93 3.74 7.59
CA ALA A 98 -5.65 4.05 8.22
C ALA A 98 -5.70 5.39 8.97
N HIS A 99 -6.35 6.41 8.40
CA HIS A 99 -6.54 7.70 9.05
C HIS A 99 -7.41 7.60 10.31
N ARG A 100 -8.52 6.84 10.24
CA ARG A 100 -9.42 6.55 11.38
C ARG A 100 -8.66 5.95 12.57
N TYR A 101 -7.72 5.04 12.30
CA TYR A 101 -6.85 4.40 13.30
C TYR A 101 -5.56 5.19 13.60
N ARG A 102 -5.47 6.46 13.19
CA ARG A 102 -4.35 7.39 13.46
C ARG A 102 -3.00 6.99 12.84
N HIS A 103 -2.99 6.14 11.82
CA HIS A 103 -1.80 5.84 11.01
C HIS A 103 -1.63 6.86 9.88
N ARG A 104 -1.25 8.09 10.23
CA ARG A 104 -1.19 9.23 9.29
C ARG A 104 -0.24 9.00 8.11
N ALA A 105 0.93 8.41 8.35
CA ALA A 105 1.91 8.11 7.30
C ALA A 105 1.35 7.10 6.28
N SER A 106 0.80 5.98 6.76
CA SER A 106 0.14 4.98 5.90
C SER A 106 -1.04 5.56 5.13
N ALA A 107 -1.85 6.40 5.77
CA ALA A 107 -2.97 7.06 5.11
C ALA A 107 -2.52 7.97 3.96
N ALA A 108 -1.47 8.76 4.17
CA ALA A 108 -0.90 9.62 3.12
C ALA A 108 -0.33 8.81 1.95
N LEU A 109 0.36 7.70 2.23
CA LEU A 109 0.92 6.82 1.19
C LEU A 109 -0.17 6.13 0.36
N PHE A 110 -1.24 5.61 1.00
CA PHE A 110 -2.39 5.05 0.26
C PHE A 110 -3.10 6.10 -0.59
N LEU A 111 -3.26 7.32 -0.09
CA LEU A 111 -3.89 8.40 -0.84
C LEU A 111 -3.02 8.84 -2.03
N ALA A 112 -1.70 8.92 -1.86
CA ALA A 112 -0.76 9.20 -2.94
C ALA A 112 -0.81 8.11 -4.02
N ALA A 113 -0.84 6.83 -3.62
CA ALA A 113 -1.02 5.70 -4.54
C ALA A 113 -2.34 5.81 -5.32
N ALA A 114 -3.44 6.17 -4.64
CA ALA A 114 -4.74 6.38 -5.30
C ALA A 114 -4.67 7.48 -6.35
N GLY A 115 -4.06 8.61 -6.03
CA GLY A 115 -3.88 9.73 -6.96
C GLY A 115 -3.05 9.35 -8.19
N ILE A 116 -1.90 8.72 -7.98
CA ILE A 116 -0.99 8.30 -9.07
C ILE A 116 -1.68 7.31 -10.01
N TYR A 117 -2.32 6.27 -9.48
CA TYR A 117 -3.04 5.30 -10.31
C TYR A 117 -4.23 5.95 -11.04
N THR A 118 -4.98 6.82 -10.37
CA THR A 118 -6.13 7.50 -10.99
C THR A 118 -5.68 8.34 -12.19
N LEU A 119 -4.65 9.16 -12.01
CA LEU A 119 -4.17 10.06 -13.07
C LEU A 119 -3.43 9.28 -14.17
N GLY A 120 -2.45 8.47 -13.79
CA GLY A 120 -1.52 7.82 -14.72
C GLY A 120 -1.99 6.47 -15.26
N GLY A 121 -2.93 5.80 -14.60
CA GLY A 121 -3.49 4.52 -15.00
C GLY A 121 -4.88 4.67 -15.61
N LEU A 122 -5.84 5.13 -14.81
CA LEU A 122 -7.27 5.15 -15.15
C LEU A 122 -7.61 6.24 -16.17
N LEU A 123 -7.37 7.51 -15.84
CA LEU A 123 -7.73 8.64 -16.71
C LEU A 123 -6.96 8.60 -18.03
N LEU A 124 -5.67 8.27 -17.98
CA LEU A 124 -4.84 8.12 -19.16
C LEU A 124 -5.39 7.04 -20.11
N THR A 125 -5.84 5.91 -19.56
CA THR A 125 -6.46 4.84 -20.36
C THR A 125 -7.74 5.36 -21.04
N MET A 126 -8.62 6.04 -20.30
CA MET A 126 -9.88 6.55 -20.84
C MET A 126 -9.67 7.63 -21.90
N ALA A 127 -8.68 8.52 -21.70
CA ALA A 127 -8.43 9.65 -22.58
C ALA A 127 -7.61 9.30 -23.83
N ILE A 128 -6.79 8.24 -23.77
CA ILE A 128 -5.81 7.95 -24.82
C ILE A 128 -5.97 6.53 -25.36
N ASN A 129 -5.75 5.51 -24.53
CA ASN A 129 -5.70 4.13 -25.03
C ASN A 129 -7.06 3.63 -25.51
N VAL A 130 -8.16 3.98 -24.84
CA VAL A 130 -9.51 3.60 -25.26
C VAL A 130 -9.85 4.20 -26.63
N PRO A 131 -9.71 5.53 -26.86
CA PRO A 131 -9.93 6.11 -28.19
C PRO A 131 -9.03 5.50 -29.28
N MET A 132 -7.76 5.22 -28.97
CA MET A 132 -6.85 4.55 -29.91
C MET A 132 -7.33 3.14 -30.26
N ASN A 133 -7.76 2.37 -29.27
CA ASN A 133 -8.27 1.01 -29.45
C ASN A 133 -9.57 0.99 -30.27
N GLU A 134 -10.45 1.96 -30.05
CA GLU A 134 -11.70 2.12 -30.81
C GLU A 134 -11.43 2.52 -32.25
N THR A 135 -10.48 3.43 -32.48
CA THR A 135 -10.04 3.81 -33.82
C THR A 135 -9.51 2.61 -34.60
N LEU A 136 -8.63 1.80 -34.00
CA LEU A 136 -8.14 0.57 -34.63
C LEU A 136 -9.27 -0.45 -34.82
N GLY A 137 -10.16 -0.59 -33.83
CA GLY A 137 -11.31 -1.51 -33.85
C GLY A 137 -12.33 -1.24 -34.95
N ALA A 138 -12.42 0.01 -35.43
CA ALA A 138 -13.31 0.38 -36.52
C ALA A 138 -12.71 0.14 -37.92
N MET A 139 -11.42 -0.17 -38.02
CA MET A 139 -10.75 -0.41 -39.30
C MET A 139 -10.91 -1.87 -39.75
N ALA A 140 -11.11 -2.10 -41.05
CA ALA A 140 -10.94 -3.42 -41.63
C ALA A 140 -9.46 -3.81 -41.65
N VAL A 141 -9.16 -5.08 -41.40
CA VAL A 141 -7.79 -5.60 -41.51
C VAL A 141 -7.40 -5.61 -42.99
N PRO A 142 -6.31 -4.93 -43.40
CA PRO A 142 -5.90 -4.93 -44.81
C PRO A 142 -5.46 -6.32 -45.27
N GLU A 143 -5.77 -6.68 -46.52
CA GLU A 143 -5.29 -7.94 -47.12
C GLU A 143 -3.79 -7.88 -47.45
N SER A 144 -3.32 -6.71 -47.93
CA SER A 144 -1.91 -6.46 -48.23
C SER A 144 -1.11 -6.30 -46.94
N ARG A 145 0.03 -7.00 -46.86
CA ARG A 145 0.93 -6.91 -45.72
C ARG A 145 1.53 -5.51 -45.55
N GLU A 146 1.82 -4.83 -46.65
CA GLU A 146 2.43 -3.51 -46.69
C GLU A 146 1.51 -2.45 -46.07
N ALA A 147 0.22 -2.44 -46.44
CA ALA A 147 -0.75 -1.52 -45.84
C ALA A 147 -0.97 -1.82 -44.35
N ALA A 148 -1.05 -3.09 -43.97
CA ALA A 148 -1.18 -3.49 -42.56
C ALA A 148 0.04 -3.07 -41.74
N ALA A 149 1.25 -3.17 -42.29
CA ALA A 149 2.48 -2.74 -41.63
C ALA A 149 2.49 -1.23 -41.34
N LEU A 150 1.98 -0.40 -42.25
CA LEU A 150 1.87 1.05 -42.03
C LEU A 150 0.92 1.39 -40.88
N ILE A 151 -0.25 0.75 -40.84
CA ILE A 151 -1.24 0.93 -39.77
C ILE A 151 -0.65 0.46 -38.42
N TRP A 152 -0.04 -0.72 -38.40
CA TRP A 152 0.53 -1.28 -37.18
C TRP A 152 1.68 -0.44 -36.64
N ALA A 153 2.54 0.09 -37.51
CA ALA A 153 3.67 0.94 -37.10
C ALA A 153 3.20 2.26 -36.44
N ASP A 154 2.15 2.90 -36.97
CA ASP A 154 1.57 4.11 -36.37
C ASP A 154 0.91 3.82 -35.01
N TYR A 155 0.22 2.68 -34.91
CA TYR A 155 -0.52 2.28 -33.71
C TYR A 155 0.40 1.76 -32.59
N SER A 156 1.21 0.73 -32.87
CA SER A 156 1.93 -0.06 -31.85
C SER A 156 2.86 0.79 -31.00
N GLY A 157 3.73 1.58 -31.64
CA GLY A 157 4.71 2.41 -30.93
C GLY A 157 4.03 3.43 -30.02
N ARG A 158 2.96 4.08 -30.48
CA ARG A 158 2.20 5.04 -29.66
C ARG A 158 1.47 4.33 -28.52
N TRP A 159 0.85 3.20 -28.79
CA TRP A 159 0.12 2.43 -27.78
C TRP A 159 1.04 1.95 -26.66
N GLN A 160 2.20 1.41 -27.03
CA GLN A 160 3.21 0.93 -26.09
C GLN A 160 3.74 2.04 -25.18
N ARG A 161 4.04 3.24 -25.71
CA ARG A 161 4.48 4.38 -24.89
C ARG A 161 3.48 4.68 -23.77
N TRP A 162 2.20 4.77 -24.11
CA TRP A 162 1.16 5.04 -23.12
C TRP A 162 0.91 3.85 -22.19
N ASN A 163 1.08 2.61 -22.66
CA ASN A 163 1.03 1.44 -21.80
C ASN A 163 2.18 1.41 -20.77
N ILE A 164 3.40 1.74 -21.19
CA ILE A 164 4.56 1.86 -20.29
C ILE A 164 4.31 2.92 -19.22
N THR A 165 3.75 4.09 -19.58
CA THR A 165 3.36 5.11 -18.60
C THR A 165 2.37 4.55 -17.56
N ARG A 166 1.37 3.78 -18.00
CA ARG A 166 0.42 3.11 -17.09
C ARG A 166 1.09 2.06 -16.21
N THR A 167 2.04 1.30 -16.75
CA THR A 167 2.85 0.33 -16.00
C THR A 167 3.68 1.02 -14.92
N VAL A 168 4.33 2.14 -15.24
CA VAL A 168 5.12 2.91 -14.27
C VAL A 168 4.22 3.54 -13.19
N ALA A 169 3.08 4.12 -13.57
CA ALA A 169 2.14 4.72 -12.62
C ALA A 169 1.52 3.67 -11.67
N SER A 170 1.07 2.54 -12.21
CA SER A 170 0.52 1.44 -11.39
C SER A 170 1.60 0.76 -10.53
N GLY A 171 2.80 0.56 -11.07
CA GLY A 171 3.94 0.03 -10.30
C GLY A 171 4.37 0.96 -9.17
N THR A 172 4.40 2.27 -9.42
CA THR A 172 4.64 3.28 -8.36
C THR A 172 3.55 3.21 -7.29
N SER A 173 2.30 3.07 -7.70
CA SER A 173 1.16 2.92 -6.78
C SER A 173 1.28 1.63 -5.96
N LEU A 174 1.74 0.53 -6.55
CA LEU A 174 1.99 -0.73 -5.87
C LEU A 174 3.10 -0.59 -4.81
N VAL A 175 4.20 0.09 -5.15
CA VAL A 175 5.28 0.38 -4.20
C VAL A 175 4.77 1.23 -3.05
N LEU A 176 4.01 2.29 -3.32
CA LEU A 176 3.44 3.16 -2.28
C LEU A 176 2.44 2.41 -1.38
N ALA A 177 1.57 1.57 -1.94
CA ALA A 177 0.67 0.72 -1.16
C ALA A 177 1.45 -0.26 -0.27
N THR A 178 2.53 -0.84 -0.79
CA THR A 178 3.43 -1.71 -0.01
C THR A 178 4.10 -0.94 1.13
N LEU A 179 4.64 0.24 0.87
CA LEU A 179 5.24 1.11 1.88
C LEU A 179 4.21 1.54 2.93
N ALA A 180 2.96 1.82 2.53
CA ALA A 180 1.87 2.14 3.45
C ALA A 180 1.64 1.00 4.44
N ILE A 181 1.64 -0.25 3.96
CA ILE A 181 1.51 -1.46 4.80
C ILE A 181 2.72 -1.66 5.70
N LEU A 182 3.93 -1.40 5.22
CA LEU A 182 5.14 -1.49 6.03
C LEU A 182 5.17 -0.43 7.13
N ALA A 183 4.68 0.78 6.87
CA ALA A 183 4.56 1.85 7.87
C ALA A 183 3.54 1.53 8.98
N LEU A 184 2.61 0.58 8.77
CA LEU A 184 1.77 0.04 9.83
C LEU A 184 2.55 -0.81 10.84
N ARG A 185 3.80 -1.20 10.54
CA ARG A 185 4.69 -1.95 11.44
C ARG A 185 5.45 -1.02 12.38
N THR A 186 5.91 0.12 11.90
CA THR A 186 6.79 1.03 12.65
C THR A 186 6.05 1.84 13.73
N SER A 187 4.76 2.13 13.53
CA SER A 187 3.95 2.88 14.49
C SER A 187 3.76 2.18 15.84
N SER A 188 3.95 0.87 15.91
CA SER A 188 3.77 0.08 17.14
C SER A 188 5.04 0.03 17.99
N THR A 189 6.22 0.11 17.38
CA THR A 189 7.51 -0.06 18.06
C THR A 189 7.97 1.23 18.75
N ASP A 190 7.76 2.38 18.11
CA ASP A 190 8.19 3.69 18.65
C ASP A 190 7.40 4.14 19.88
N LYS A 191 6.10 3.80 19.96
CA LYS A 191 5.28 4.18 21.13
C LYS A 191 5.71 3.46 22.41
N GLY A 192 6.09 2.18 22.31
CA GLY A 192 6.53 1.39 23.46
C GLY A 192 7.87 1.85 24.05
N LEU A 193 8.80 2.29 23.20
CA LEU A 193 10.10 2.83 23.62
C LEU A 193 9.96 4.22 24.27
N GLY A 194 9.10 5.09 23.73
CA GLY A 194 8.84 6.42 24.27
C GLY A 194 8.17 6.42 25.64
N GLU A 195 7.16 5.57 25.85
CA GLU A 195 6.48 5.43 27.15
C GLU A 195 7.38 4.77 28.21
N ALA A 196 8.20 3.78 27.82
CA ALA A 196 9.14 3.14 28.72
C ALA A 196 10.24 4.13 29.20
N ALA A 197 10.74 4.98 28.32
CA ALA A 197 11.71 6.02 28.67
C ALA A 197 11.10 7.10 29.59
N ALA A 198 9.84 7.49 29.36
CA ALA A 198 9.13 8.45 30.20
C ALA A 198 8.88 7.92 31.62
N HIS A 199 8.58 6.63 31.77
CA HIS A 199 8.38 5.99 33.08
C HIS A 199 9.67 5.81 33.90
N VAL A 200 10.83 5.66 33.25
CA VAL A 200 12.13 5.55 33.93
C VAL A 200 12.62 6.90 34.47
N SER A 201 12.17 8.01 33.88
CA SER A 201 12.69 9.35 34.21
C SER A 201 11.94 10.07 35.33
N ALA A 202 10.91 9.46 35.94
CA ALA A 202 10.17 10.06 37.06
C ALA A 202 10.84 9.68 38.40
N PRO A 203 11.49 10.63 39.13
CA PRO A 203 12.08 10.33 40.43
C PRO A 203 10.98 10.07 41.47
N HIS A 204 10.93 8.86 42.03
CA HIS A 204 10.13 8.54 43.21
C HIS A 204 10.73 9.24 44.43
N VAL A 205 10.19 10.41 44.81
CA VAL A 205 10.40 10.99 46.14
C VAL A 205 9.43 10.33 47.10
N THR A 206 9.88 9.28 47.79
CA THR A 206 9.13 8.67 48.90
C THR A 206 9.35 9.52 50.16
N ALA A 207 8.39 10.40 50.47
CA ALA A 207 8.39 11.13 51.74
C ALA A 207 8.03 10.16 52.88
N ALA A 208 9.02 9.80 53.70
CA ALA A 208 8.79 9.04 54.93
C ALA A 208 8.19 9.95 56.01
N HIS A 209 6.87 9.91 56.20
CA HIS A 209 6.23 10.51 57.37
C HIS A 209 6.60 9.71 58.63
N ARG A 210 7.40 10.28 59.52
CA ARG A 210 7.54 9.79 60.90
C ARG A 210 6.25 10.06 61.66
N THR A 211 5.64 9.00 62.17
CA THR A 211 4.59 9.07 63.18
C THR A 211 5.23 9.40 64.53
N ALA A 212 4.84 10.52 65.14
CA ALA A 212 5.15 10.82 66.53
C ALA A 212 4.16 10.07 67.44
N ALA A 213 4.67 9.41 68.47
CA ALA A 213 3.89 8.70 69.48
C ALA A 213 3.18 9.68 70.44
N PRO A 214 2.06 9.29 71.08
CA PRO A 214 1.41 10.10 72.09
C PRO A 214 2.01 9.82 73.48
N ASP A 215 2.52 10.86 74.14
CA ASP A 215 2.90 10.79 75.55
C ASP A 215 1.64 10.82 76.43
N GLY A 216 1.51 9.79 77.27
CA GLY A 216 0.49 9.68 78.29
C GLY A 216 1.07 9.84 79.70
N VAL A 217 0.29 10.55 80.52
CA VAL A 217 0.11 10.40 81.98
C VAL A 217 1.12 11.08 82.92
N ALA A 218 0.64 12.10 83.66
CA ALA A 218 0.55 12.07 85.13
C ALA A 218 -0.26 13.27 85.68
N ARG A 219 -1.39 12.98 86.36
CA ARG A 219 -1.97 13.82 87.42
C ARG A 219 -1.40 13.33 88.75
N VAL A 220 -0.89 14.22 89.61
CA VAL A 220 -0.97 14.11 91.09
C VAL A 220 -0.82 15.52 91.71
N HIS A 221 -1.76 15.85 92.62
CA HIS A 221 -1.90 16.97 93.56
C HIS A 221 -2.15 18.39 93.03
#